data_AF-A0A1I5NSE2-F1
#
_entry.id   AF-A0A1I5NSE2-F1
#
_cell.length_a   1.000
_cell.length_b   1.000
_cell.length_c   1.000
_cell.angle_alpha   90.00
_cell.angle_beta   90.00
_cell.angle_gamma   90.00
#
_symmetry.space_group_name_H-M   'P 1'
#
loop_
_entity.id
_entity.type
_entity.pdbx_description
1 polymer ?
#
loop_
_entity_poly.entity_id
_entity_poly.type
_entity_poly.pdbx_seq_one_letter_code
_entity_poly.pdbx_strand_id
1 'polypeptide(L)'
;MPRRDYSEDEDFYTQDFRSPGEVSIWLGYSQDVDQSIDVLQDLCGVGYYSLDEQEANCFSFELTKVERLLEEISCAASFAAAAVRAAENRKLSEARWITVQFDFAYAPKRVIRPIAVDPIFLGVFRYSTE
;
A
#
# COMPACT_ATOMS: atom_id res chain seq x y z
N MET A 1 -3.40 -7.65 -21.13
CA MET A 1 -2.43 -8.78 -21.18
C MET A 1 -2.78 -9.74 -20.05
N PRO A 2 -2.44 -11.04 -20.12
CA PRO A 2 -2.62 -11.92 -18.95
C PRO A 2 -1.76 -11.39 -17.79
N ARG A 3 -2.28 -11.43 -16.55
CA ARG A 3 -1.51 -11.11 -15.35
C ARG A 3 -0.28 -12.01 -15.31
N ARG A 4 0.88 -11.42 -14.99
CA ARG A 4 2.12 -12.17 -14.83
C ARG A 4 1.99 -13.05 -13.59
N ASP A 5 2.37 -14.31 -13.70
CA ASP A 5 2.53 -15.19 -12.55
C ASP A 5 3.93 -14.98 -11.97
N TYR A 6 3.99 -14.61 -10.68
CA TYR A 6 5.24 -14.37 -9.95
C TYR A 6 5.64 -15.56 -9.07
N SER A 7 4.85 -16.64 -9.01
CA SER A 7 5.08 -17.75 -8.08
C SER A 7 6.38 -18.52 -8.32
N GLU A 8 6.99 -18.37 -9.50
CA GLU A 8 8.29 -18.95 -9.85
C GLU A 8 9.48 -18.04 -9.50
N ASP A 9 9.25 -16.77 -9.15
CA ASP A 9 10.32 -15.84 -8.78
C ASP A 9 10.85 -16.17 -7.37
N GLU A 10 12.18 -16.17 -7.18
CA GLU A 10 12.82 -16.53 -5.89
C GLU A 10 12.37 -15.66 -4.71
N ASP A 11 11.95 -14.43 -4.97
CA ASP A 11 11.50 -13.49 -3.96
C ASP A 11 10.03 -13.64 -3.57
N PHE A 12 9.27 -14.51 -4.25
CA PHE A 12 7.83 -14.66 -4.02
C PHE A 12 7.51 -15.02 -2.56
N TYR A 13 8.23 -15.99 -1.98
CA TYR A 13 8.01 -16.45 -0.60
C TYR A 13 9.07 -16.00 0.42
N THR A 14 10.19 -15.43 -0.03
CA THR A 14 11.36 -15.19 0.84
C THR A 14 11.41 -13.78 1.44
N GLN A 15 10.54 -12.88 0.98
CA GLN A 15 10.45 -11.51 1.48
C GLN A 15 9.81 -11.39 2.87
N ASP A 16 9.09 -12.41 3.36
CA ASP A 16 8.54 -12.55 4.73
C ASP A 16 8.12 -11.20 5.38
N PHE A 17 7.15 -10.53 4.77
CA PHE A 17 6.61 -9.25 5.24
C PHE A 17 5.47 -9.40 6.26
N ARG A 18 5.04 -10.64 6.56
CA ARG A 18 3.93 -10.89 7.46
C ARG A 18 4.24 -10.36 8.86
N SER A 19 3.42 -9.45 9.35
CA SER A 19 3.59 -8.81 10.66
C SER A 19 2.23 -8.48 11.27
N PRO A 20 1.69 -9.35 12.12
CA PRO A 20 0.37 -9.15 12.69
C PRO A 20 0.22 -7.85 13.48
N GLY A 21 -0.88 -7.11 13.24
CA GLY A 21 -1.16 -5.82 13.88
C GLY A 21 -0.37 -4.65 13.29
N GLU A 22 0.27 -4.83 12.14
CA GLU A 22 0.90 -3.77 11.36
C GLU A 22 0.26 -3.62 9.98
N VAL A 23 0.10 -2.37 9.54
CA VAL A 23 -0.45 -2.01 8.23
C VAL A 23 0.57 -1.20 7.45
N SER A 24 0.82 -1.61 6.21
CA SER A 24 1.65 -0.86 5.26
C SER A 24 0.77 -0.01 4.35
N ILE A 25 1.20 1.23 4.08
CA ILE A 25 0.39 2.20 3.34
C ILE A 25 1.15 2.74 2.13
N TRP A 26 0.46 2.85 0.99
CA TRP A 26 0.96 3.45 -0.24
C TRP A 26 -0.01 4.52 -0.76
N LEU A 27 0.55 5.63 -1.25
CA LEU A 27 -0.20 6.76 -1.81
C LEU A 27 0.06 6.85 -3.30
N GLY A 28 -1.00 6.82 -4.10
CA GLY A 28 -0.90 6.87 -5.55
C GLY A 28 -1.32 8.21 -6.16
N TYR A 29 -0.64 8.61 -7.23
CA TYR A 29 -0.79 9.91 -7.87
C TYR A 29 -1.15 9.83 -9.36
N SER A 30 -1.02 8.65 -9.97
CA SER A 30 -1.46 8.37 -11.33
C SER A 30 -2.99 8.26 -11.42
N GLN A 31 -3.55 8.79 -12.51
CA GLN A 31 -4.99 8.72 -12.83
C GLN A 31 -5.37 7.42 -13.52
N ASP A 32 -4.46 6.86 -14.31
CA ASP A 32 -4.65 5.63 -15.08
C ASP A 32 -3.92 4.47 -14.40
N VAL A 33 -4.50 3.96 -13.32
CA VAL A 33 -4.13 2.62 -12.86
C VAL A 33 -4.94 1.65 -13.70
N ASP A 34 -4.31 1.03 -14.69
CA ASP A 34 -4.90 -0.08 -15.43
C ASP A 34 -5.36 -1.14 -14.41
N GLN A 35 -6.65 -1.49 -14.44
CA GLN A 35 -7.26 -2.42 -13.48
C GLN A 35 -6.62 -3.82 -13.50
N SER A 36 -5.83 -4.14 -14.54
CA SER A 36 -5.06 -5.38 -14.61
C SER A 36 -3.77 -5.35 -13.79
N ILE A 37 -3.29 -4.16 -13.40
CA ILE A 37 -2.08 -3.98 -12.59
C ILE A 37 -2.33 -4.46 -11.16
N ASP A 38 -1.44 -5.31 -10.68
CA ASP A 38 -1.30 -5.61 -9.26
C ASP A 38 -0.37 -4.57 -8.63
N VAL A 39 -0.94 -3.64 -7.86
CA VAL A 39 -0.18 -2.53 -7.27
C VAL A 39 1.00 -3.04 -6.43
N LEU A 40 0.84 -4.12 -5.67
CA LEU A 40 1.90 -4.58 -4.79
C LEU A 40 2.94 -5.40 -5.56
N GLN A 41 2.53 -6.32 -6.44
CA GLN A 41 3.49 -7.13 -7.18
C GLN A 41 4.17 -6.37 -8.32
N ASP A 42 3.40 -5.64 -9.14
CA ASP A 42 3.90 -4.98 -10.35
C ASP A 42 4.60 -3.65 -10.03
N LEU A 43 4.12 -2.89 -9.02
CA LEU A 43 4.64 -1.55 -8.73
C LEU A 43 5.50 -1.50 -7.46
N CYS A 44 5.24 -2.37 -6.48
CA CYS A 44 5.98 -2.38 -5.22
C CYS A 44 6.97 -3.54 -5.09
N GLY A 45 7.06 -4.45 -6.07
CA GLY A 45 7.96 -5.59 -6.03
C GLY A 45 7.67 -6.57 -4.88
N VAL A 46 6.43 -6.60 -4.38
CA VAL A 46 5.98 -7.56 -3.36
C VAL A 46 5.82 -8.93 -3.99
N GLY A 47 6.40 -9.95 -3.37
CA GLY A 47 6.32 -11.35 -3.80
C GLY A 47 4.94 -11.89 -3.59
N TYR A 48 4.58 -11.99 -2.32
CA TYR A 48 3.32 -12.56 -1.87
C TYR A 48 2.65 -11.65 -0.84
N TYR A 49 1.32 -11.58 -0.92
CA TYR A 49 0.47 -10.95 0.07
C TYR A 49 -0.93 -11.58 0.02
N SER A 50 -1.71 -11.42 1.08
CA SER A 50 -3.11 -11.88 1.12
C SER A 50 -4.03 -10.80 0.55
N LEU A 51 -4.81 -11.12 -0.49
CA LEU A 51 -5.82 -10.21 -1.04
C LEU A 51 -6.92 -9.90 -0.02
N ASP A 52 -7.22 -10.83 0.89
CA ASP A 52 -8.23 -10.63 1.94
C ASP A 52 -7.78 -9.61 3.00
N GLU A 53 -6.48 -9.30 3.05
CA GLU A 53 -5.88 -8.31 3.94
C GLU A 53 -5.55 -7.00 3.21
N GLN A 54 -5.97 -6.85 1.94
CA GLN A 54 -5.76 -5.64 1.17
C GLN A 54 -7.03 -4.79 1.15
N GLU A 55 -6.87 -3.49 1.40
CA GLU A 55 -7.92 -2.51 1.17
C GLU A 55 -7.39 -1.35 0.33
N ALA A 56 -8.28 -0.69 -0.39
CA ALA A 56 -7.96 0.48 -1.18
C ALA A 56 -9.13 1.45 -1.20
N ASN A 57 -8.83 2.74 -1.36
CA ASN A 57 -9.85 3.77 -1.56
C ASN A 57 -9.43 4.77 -2.63
N CYS A 58 -10.40 5.24 -3.40
CA CYS A 58 -10.23 6.32 -4.38
C CYS A 58 -11.58 7.02 -4.63
N PHE A 59 -11.55 8.33 -4.86
CA PHE A 59 -12.74 9.12 -5.19
C PHE A 59 -12.59 9.65 -6.61
N SER A 60 -12.99 8.84 -7.60
CA SER A 60 -12.87 9.17 -9.03
C SER A 60 -11.45 9.59 -9.46
N PHE A 61 -10.43 9.09 -8.76
CA PHE A 61 -9.03 9.49 -8.93
C PHE A 61 -8.78 11.01 -8.80
N GLU A 62 -9.67 11.76 -8.15
CA GLU A 62 -9.45 13.16 -7.85
C GLU A 62 -8.39 13.32 -6.77
N LEU A 63 -7.62 14.42 -6.85
CA LEU A 63 -6.65 14.72 -5.81
C LEU A 63 -7.40 15.01 -4.51
N THR A 64 -7.23 14.14 -3.53
CA THR A 64 -8.00 14.09 -2.29
C THR A 64 -7.06 14.09 -1.10
N LYS A 65 -7.46 14.73 0.00
CA LYS A 65 -6.69 14.69 1.25
C LYS A 65 -6.47 13.25 1.71
N VAL A 66 -5.26 12.93 2.16
CA VAL A 66 -4.92 11.59 2.69
C VAL A 66 -5.83 11.20 3.84
N GLU A 67 -6.18 12.14 4.71
CA GLU A 67 -7.16 11.95 5.78
C GLU A 67 -8.48 11.38 5.25
N ARG A 68 -9.03 12.01 4.20
CA ARG A 68 -10.30 11.59 3.59
C ARG A 68 -10.21 10.23 2.90
N LEU A 69 -9.08 9.91 2.27
CA LEU A 69 -8.84 8.59 1.68
C LEU A 69 -8.80 7.46 2.73
N LEU A 70 -8.39 7.78 3.95
CA LEU A 70 -8.29 6.83 5.06
C LEU A 70 -9.61 6.58 5.80
N GLU A 71 -10.60 7.48 5.68
CA GLU A 71 -11.82 7.43 6.50
C GLU A 71 -12.62 6.13 6.37
N GLU A 72 -12.60 5.48 5.20
CA GLU A 72 -13.36 4.26 4.91
C GLU A 72 -12.51 2.99 5.01
N ILE A 73 -11.23 3.12 5.38
CA ILE A 73 -10.33 1.99 5.57
C ILE A 73 -10.59 1.37 6.94
N SER A 74 -10.63 0.04 7.01
CA SER A 74 -10.80 -0.70 8.26
C SER A 74 -9.75 -0.33 9.29
N CYS A 75 -10.13 -0.29 10.56
CA CYS A 75 -9.24 0.04 11.68
C CYS A 75 -8.54 1.42 11.58
N ALA A 76 -8.91 2.29 10.62
CA ALA A 76 -8.25 3.58 10.39
C ALA A 76 -8.19 4.46 11.63
N ALA A 77 -9.17 4.37 12.53
CA ALA A 77 -9.17 5.09 13.80
C ALA A 77 -7.88 4.87 14.63
N SER A 78 -7.24 3.71 14.50
CA SER A 78 -6.02 3.36 15.24
C SER A 78 -4.72 3.87 14.62
N PHE A 79 -4.69 4.16 13.30
CA PHE A 79 -3.44 4.50 12.59
C PHE A 79 -3.51 5.77 11.72
N ALA A 80 -4.70 6.26 11.36
CA ALA A 80 -4.86 7.35 10.40
C ALA A 80 -4.15 8.63 10.83
N ALA A 81 -4.23 9.00 12.12
CA ALA A 81 -3.55 10.18 12.63
C ALA A 81 -2.01 10.10 12.50
N ALA A 82 -1.43 8.90 12.65
CA ALA A 82 -0.01 8.67 12.47
C ALA A 82 0.36 8.69 10.97
N ALA A 83 -0.46 8.07 10.13
CA ALA A 83 -0.28 8.06 8.68
C ALA A 83 -0.36 9.46 8.06
N VAL A 84 -1.38 10.25 8.41
CA VAL A 84 -1.54 11.65 7.96
C VAL A 84 -0.33 12.48 8.37
N ARG A 85 0.12 12.39 9.62
CA ARG A 85 1.32 13.10 10.09
C ARG A 85 2.58 12.69 9.32
N ALA A 86 2.75 11.40 9.04
CA ALA A 86 3.86 10.91 8.22
C ALA A 86 3.81 11.48 6.79
N ALA A 87 2.61 11.62 6.23
CA ALA A 87 2.39 12.17 4.90
C ALA A 87 2.71 13.67 4.87
N GLU A 88 2.21 14.43 5.84
CA GLU A 88 2.49 15.86 6.01
C GLU A 88 3.99 16.14 6.16
N ASN A 89 4.69 15.38 7.01
CA ASN A 89 6.14 15.48 7.19
C ASN A 89 6.92 15.27 5.88
N ARG A 90 6.34 14.54 4.93
CA ARG A 90 6.89 14.27 3.61
C ARG A 90 6.31 15.17 2.51
N LYS A 91 5.44 16.13 2.86
CA LYS A 91 4.71 17.02 1.94
C LYS A 91 3.80 16.26 0.96
N LEU A 92 3.17 15.19 1.44
CA LEU A 92 2.26 14.30 0.71
C LEU A 92 0.83 14.39 1.27
N SER A 93 0.31 15.59 1.50
CA SER A 93 -1.00 15.80 2.17
C SER A 93 -2.20 15.34 1.35
N GLU A 94 -2.02 15.13 0.05
CA GLU A 94 -3.05 14.70 -0.88
C GLU A 94 -2.52 13.55 -1.75
N ALA A 95 -3.42 12.70 -2.23
CA ALA A 95 -3.17 11.62 -3.18
C ALA A 95 -4.46 11.36 -3.99
N ARG A 96 -4.37 10.58 -5.07
CA ARG A 96 -5.56 10.20 -5.87
C ARG A 96 -6.22 8.92 -5.38
N TRP A 97 -5.41 8.03 -4.84
CA TRP A 97 -5.84 6.76 -4.29
C TRP A 97 -4.87 6.31 -3.20
N ILE A 98 -5.35 5.41 -2.36
CA ILE A 98 -4.58 4.77 -1.29
C ILE A 98 -4.77 3.26 -1.40
N THR A 99 -3.69 2.53 -1.14
CA THR A 99 -3.76 1.07 -0.90
C THR A 99 -3.09 0.81 0.43
N VAL A 100 -3.71 -0.06 1.22
CA VAL A 100 -3.19 -0.54 2.48
C VAL A 100 -3.12 -2.07 2.47
N GLN A 101 -2.14 -2.61 3.17
CA GLN A 101 -2.01 -4.05 3.38
C GLN A 101 -1.90 -4.30 4.88
N PHE A 102 -2.89 -4.98 5.44
CA PHE A 102 -2.93 -5.41 6.85
C PHE A 102 -2.03 -6.62 7.08
N ASP A 103 -1.70 -6.86 8.35
CA ASP A 103 -0.75 -7.86 8.83
C ASP A 103 0.56 -7.88 8.02
N PHE A 104 1.04 -6.71 7.62
CA PHE A 104 2.11 -6.56 6.64
C PHE A 104 3.03 -5.37 6.95
N ALA A 105 4.32 -5.66 7.08
CA ALA A 105 5.38 -4.69 7.33
C ALA A 105 6.33 -4.61 6.13
N TYR A 106 5.94 -3.81 5.14
CA TYR A 106 6.71 -3.61 3.94
C TYR A 106 8.08 -3.00 4.26
N ALA A 107 9.13 -3.65 3.77
CA ALA A 107 10.50 -3.17 3.91
C ALA A 107 11.15 -3.08 2.52
N PRO A 108 11.21 -1.89 1.89
CA PRO A 108 11.76 -1.71 0.54
C PRO A 108 13.17 -2.27 0.37
N LYS A 109 13.97 -2.32 1.45
CA LYS A 109 15.33 -2.87 1.44
C LYS A 109 15.40 -4.38 1.20
N ARG A 110 14.28 -5.10 1.37
CA ARG A 110 14.17 -6.55 1.13
C ARG A 110 13.64 -6.88 -0.27
N VAL A 111 13.22 -5.85 -1.03
CA VAL A 111 12.73 -6.01 -2.39
C VAL A 111 13.92 -6.00 -3.35
N ILE A 112 14.00 -7.02 -4.19
CA ILE A 112 15.02 -7.14 -5.24
C ILE A 112 14.52 -6.68 -6.61
N ARG A 113 13.19 -6.67 -6.80
CA ARG A 113 12.55 -6.20 -8.03
C ARG A 113 12.52 -4.67 -8.11
N PRO A 114 12.38 -4.10 -9.32
CA PRO A 114 12.18 -2.67 -9.47
C PRO A 114 10.94 -2.19 -8.70
N ILE A 115 11.10 -1.12 -7.93
CA ILE A 115 9.98 -0.41 -7.28
C ILE A 115 9.68 0.82 -8.13
N ALA A 116 8.42 0.98 -8.51
CA ALA A 116 7.95 2.14 -9.26
C ALA A 116 8.04 3.41 -8.41
N VAL A 117 8.09 4.57 -9.08
CA VAL A 117 8.05 5.89 -8.41
C VAL A 117 6.66 6.25 -7.87
N ASP A 118 5.62 5.57 -8.38
CA ASP A 118 4.22 5.69 -7.98
C ASP A 118 3.62 4.27 -7.93
N PRO A 119 3.00 3.83 -6.81
CA PRO A 119 2.69 4.63 -5.63
C PRO A 119 3.88 4.85 -4.69
N ILE A 120 3.79 5.92 -3.90
CA ILE A 120 4.78 6.25 -2.88
C ILE A 120 4.46 5.48 -1.59
N PHE A 121 5.40 4.62 -1.16
CA PHE A 121 5.31 3.98 0.15
C PHE A 121 5.38 5.03 1.26
N LEU A 122 4.33 5.10 2.09
CA LEU A 122 4.18 6.07 3.18
C LEU A 122 4.86 5.59 4.46
N GLY A 123 4.68 4.32 4.81
CA GLY A 123 5.25 3.71 6.01
C GLY A 123 4.47 2.49 6.50
N VAL A 124 4.95 1.94 7.61
CA VAL A 124 4.30 0.88 8.39
C VAL A 124 3.75 1.50 9.67
N PHE A 125 2.51 1.16 10.03
CA PHE A 125 1.82 1.69 11.20
C PHE A 125 1.21 0.56 12.00
N ARG A 126 1.03 0.75 13.31
CA ARG A 126 0.31 -0.19 14.16
C ARG A 126 -1.18 0.07 14.04
N TYR A 127 -1.98 -1.00 13.95
CA TYR A 127 -3.43 -0.90 14.02
C TYR A 127 -3.99 -1.81 15.12
N SER A 128 -5.22 -1.52 15.55
CA SER A 128 -5.98 -2.36 16.48
C SER A 128 -7.40 -2.59 15.95
N THR A 129 -7.98 -3.75 16.29
CA THR A 129 -9.36 -4.14 15.94
C THR A 129 -10.36 -3.84 17.06
N GLU A 130 -9.97 -2.97 18.00
CA GLU A 130 -10.74 -2.62 19.22
C GLU A 130 -11.95 -1.72 18.95
#